data_AF-A0A963XE12-F1
#
_entry.id   AF-A0A963XE12-F1
#
_cell.length_a   1.000
_cell.length_b   1.000
_cell.length_c   1.000
_cell.angle_alpha   90.00
_cell.angle_beta   90.00
_cell.angle_gamma   90.00
#
_symmetry.space_group_name_H-M   'P 1'
#
loop_
_entity.id
_entity.type
_entity.pdbx_description
1 polymer ?
#
loop_
_entity_poly.entity_id
_entity_poly.type
_entity_poly.pdbx_seq_one_letter_code
_entity_poly.pdbx_strand_id
1 'polypeptide(L)'
;MATQLMNEPEFFKALEAARTPVHSGGHPFSRAWANGELSLKQIGYWAVQHFYYIDPIPQQFAQFFCRLDDLEARQHMLENLLGEENPAEPSKRHPDLLVKFGKACGLKEDDFYAGEEQGRILPSTRAMRAWIWELVNVRHLAEGAAGIMVALEGQLPTLYPKYVEAMKKMGLTDDDMEFFHVHIVGDVEHADVGLQITSHYATTPDLQSKAIAAVRASTEMRWRMLDGIFDSVAMKKAAE
;
A
#
# COMPACT_ATOMS: atom_id res chain seq x y z
N MET A 1 11.03 14.37 -22.42
CA MET A 1 10.22 14.79 -21.25
C MET A 1 9.02 15.57 -21.77
N ALA A 2 7.88 15.53 -21.08
CA ALA A 2 6.71 16.30 -21.49
C ALA A 2 7.08 17.79 -21.54
N THR A 3 6.88 18.44 -22.68
CA THR A 3 7.27 19.85 -22.90
C THR A 3 6.17 20.83 -22.51
N GLN A 4 4.96 20.34 -22.23
CA GLN A 4 3.79 21.14 -21.93
C GLN A 4 3.18 20.68 -20.61
N LEU A 5 2.70 21.66 -19.82
CA LEU A 5 1.99 21.43 -18.57
C LEU A 5 0.61 20.87 -18.91
N MET A 6 0.30 19.67 -18.42
CA MET A 6 -1.03 19.07 -18.53
C MET A 6 -2.01 19.87 -17.68
N ASN A 7 -3.24 20.04 -18.15
CA ASN A 7 -4.31 20.49 -17.26
C ASN A 7 -4.67 19.37 -16.27
N GLU A 8 -5.42 19.70 -15.23
CA GLU A 8 -5.72 18.77 -14.14
C GLU A 8 -6.41 17.47 -14.60
N PRO A 9 -7.49 17.50 -15.41
CA PRO A 9 -8.10 16.27 -15.92
C PRO A 9 -7.15 15.38 -16.73
N GLU A 10 -6.29 15.99 -17.57
CA GLU A 10 -5.27 15.26 -18.33
C GLU A 10 -4.22 14.65 -17.40
N PHE A 11 -3.81 15.39 -16.38
CA PHE A 11 -2.80 14.96 -15.43
C PHE A 11 -3.28 13.82 -14.53
N PHE A 12 -4.52 13.88 -14.03
CA PHE A 12 -5.13 12.79 -13.25
C PHE A 12 -5.18 11.50 -14.06
N LYS A 13 -5.67 11.58 -15.30
CA LYS A 13 -5.69 10.43 -16.21
C LYS A 13 -4.29 9.87 -16.46
N ALA A 14 -3.27 10.73 -16.56
CA ALA A 14 -1.89 10.30 -16.75
C ALA A 14 -1.31 9.59 -15.51
N LEU A 15 -1.64 10.05 -14.29
CA LEU A 15 -1.27 9.40 -13.04
C LEU A 15 -1.93 8.02 -12.91
N GLU A 16 -3.24 7.93 -13.13
CA GLU A 16 -3.97 6.65 -13.08
C GLU A 16 -3.48 5.65 -14.14
N ALA A 17 -3.24 6.12 -15.37
CA ALA A 17 -2.71 5.30 -16.45
C ALA A 17 -1.29 4.78 -16.14
N ALA A 18 -0.50 5.52 -15.37
CA ALA A 18 0.82 5.08 -14.94
C ALA A 18 0.77 3.91 -13.94
N ARG A 19 -0.33 3.76 -13.20
CA ARG A 19 -0.56 2.67 -12.23
C ARG A 19 -0.93 1.35 -12.90
N THR A 20 -1.54 1.38 -14.07
CA THR A 20 -2.17 0.21 -14.71
C THR A 20 -1.20 -0.91 -15.14
N PRO A 21 -0.04 -0.65 -15.78
CA PRO A 21 0.77 -1.70 -16.41
C PRO A 21 1.25 -2.80 -15.46
N VAL A 22 1.54 -2.44 -14.20
CA VAL A 22 2.00 -3.36 -13.14
C VAL A 22 1.12 -3.24 -11.90
N HIS A 23 -0.20 -3.08 -12.11
CA HIS A 23 -1.17 -3.10 -11.02
C HIS A 23 -1.08 -4.43 -10.24
N SER A 24 -1.01 -4.36 -8.91
CA SER A 24 -0.80 -5.49 -8.01
C SER A 24 -1.83 -6.60 -8.19
N GLY A 25 -3.08 -6.27 -8.52
CA GLY A 25 -4.11 -7.25 -8.86
C GLY A 25 -3.82 -8.12 -10.10
N GLY A 26 -2.93 -7.65 -10.98
CA GLY A 26 -2.40 -8.38 -12.13
C GLY A 26 -1.20 -9.26 -11.80
N HIS A 27 -0.71 -9.29 -10.57
CA HIS A 27 0.41 -10.15 -10.18
C HIS A 27 -0.05 -11.62 -10.03
N PRO A 28 0.77 -12.63 -10.40
CA PRO A 28 0.44 -14.05 -10.21
C PRO A 28 -0.01 -14.41 -8.79
N PHE A 29 0.71 -13.95 -7.76
CA PHE A 29 0.30 -14.08 -6.35
C PHE A 29 -1.13 -13.58 -6.08
N SER A 30 -1.46 -12.37 -6.55
CA SER A 30 -2.76 -11.75 -6.33
C SER A 30 -3.88 -12.50 -7.04
N ARG A 31 -3.63 -13.02 -8.25
CA ARG A 31 -4.59 -13.89 -8.95
C ARG A 31 -4.78 -15.20 -8.22
N ALA A 32 -3.71 -15.85 -7.78
CA ALA A 32 -3.78 -17.09 -7.01
C ALA A 32 -4.59 -16.90 -5.71
N TRP A 33 -4.38 -15.77 -5.01
CA TRP A 33 -5.20 -15.43 -3.84
C TRP A 33 -6.66 -15.27 -4.22
N ALA A 34 -6.98 -14.40 -5.19
CA ALA A 34 -8.36 -14.13 -5.60
C ALA A 34 -9.12 -15.39 -6.07
N ASN A 35 -8.40 -16.36 -6.64
CA ASN A 35 -8.95 -17.64 -7.07
C ASN A 35 -9.07 -18.69 -5.95
N GLY A 36 -8.61 -18.38 -4.73
CA GLY A 36 -8.60 -19.33 -3.61
C GLY A 36 -7.55 -20.44 -3.73
N GLU A 37 -6.47 -20.20 -4.49
CA GLU A 37 -5.41 -21.18 -4.76
C GLU A 37 -4.28 -21.16 -3.70
N LEU A 38 -4.28 -20.16 -2.82
CA LEU A 38 -3.33 -20.04 -1.71
C LEU A 38 -3.92 -20.61 -0.42
N SER A 39 -3.08 -21.23 0.42
CA SER A 39 -3.47 -21.63 1.78
C SER A 39 -3.48 -20.43 2.73
N LEU A 40 -4.21 -20.54 3.85
CA LEU A 40 -4.20 -19.51 4.91
C LEU A 40 -2.78 -19.19 5.41
N LYS A 41 -1.92 -20.22 5.52
CA LYS A 41 -0.53 -20.02 5.93
C LYS A 41 0.28 -19.20 4.92
N GLN A 42 0.04 -19.38 3.61
CA GLN A 42 0.68 -18.56 2.57
C GLN A 42 0.16 -17.13 2.57
N ILE A 43 -1.14 -16.94 2.79
CA ILE A 43 -1.77 -15.63 2.94
C ILE A 43 -1.23 -14.90 4.19
N GLY A 44 -1.12 -15.59 5.32
CA GLY A 44 -0.54 -14.99 6.52
C GLY A 44 0.97 -14.73 6.40
N TYR A 45 1.71 -15.47 5.57
CA TYR A 45 3.09 -15.10 5.23
C TYR A 45 3.15 -13.75 4.49
N TRP A 46 2.20 -13.48 3.57
CA TRP A 46 2.05 -12.14 3.00
C TRP A 46 1.75 -11.10 4.07
N ALA A 47 0.88 -11.41 5.04
CA ALA A 47 0.53 -10.48 6.11
C ALA A 47 1.75 -10.05 6.92
N VAL A 48 2.67 -10.97 7.23
CA VAL A 48 3.94 -10.66 7.92
C VAL A 48 4.79 -9.67 7.11
N GLN A 49 4.95 -9.92 5.80
CA GLN A 49 5.72 -9.02 4.94
C GLN A 49 5.02 -7.67 4.78
N HIS A 50 3.69 -7.68 4.64
CA HIS A 50 2.90 -6.47 4.48
C HIS A 50 2.90 -5.62 5.75
N PHE A 51 2.80 -6.24 6.92
CA PHE A 51 2.93 -5.59 8.23
C PHE A 51 4.27 -4.89 8.36
N TYR A 52 5.37 -5.55 8.00
CA TYR A 52 6.66 -4.88 8.02
C TYR A 52 6.62 -3.61 7.17
N TYR A 53 6.08 -3.65 5.96
CA TYR A 53 5.96 -2.44 5.16
C TYR A 53 5.03 -1.36 5.79
N ILE A 54 3.86 -1.73 6.34
CA ILE A 54 2.86 -0.76 6.81
C ILE A 54 3.01 -0.26 8.25
N ASP A 55 3.67 -1.01 9.13
CA ASP A 55 3.81 -0.61 10.54
C ASP A 55 4.38 0.83 10.72
N PRO A 56 5.35 1.31 9.90
CA PRO A 56 5.82 2.69 9.96
C PRO A 56 4.99 3.72 9.15
N ILE A 57 3.89 3.33 8.49
CA ILE A 57 3.09 4.24 7.64
C ILE A 57 2.59 5.46 8.42
N PRO A 58 2.07 5.35 9.65
CA PRO A 58 1.73 6.52 10.46
C PRO A 58 2.87 7.54 10.61
N GLN A 59 4.09 7.05 10.89
CA GLN A 59 5.25 7.92 11.06
C GLN A 59 5.71 8.50 9.72
N GLN A 60 5.58 7.74 8.63
CA GLN A 60 5.84 8.22 7.27
C GLN A 60 4.87 9.34 6.87
N PHE A 61 3.58 9.20 7.19
CA PHE A 61 2.58 10.25 6.99
C PHE A 61 2.81 11.46 7.86
N ALA A 62 3.20 11.28 9.13
CA ALA A 62 3.59 12.40 9.99
C ALA A 62 4.78 13.18 9.41
N GLN A 63 5.78 12.48 8.86
CA GLN A 63 6.92 13.15 8.20
C GLN A 63 6.51 13.88 6.92
N PHE A 64 5.62 13.29 6.11
CA PHE A 64 5.07 13.95 4.94
C PHE A 64 4.28 15.21 5.34
N PHE A 65 3.41 15.10 6.35
CA PHE A 65 2.63 16.19 6.91
C PHE A 65 3.50 17.37 7.34
N CYS A 66 4.65 17.12 7.98
CA CYS A 66 5.57 18.17 8.41
C CYS A 66 6.16 19.01 7.27
N ARG A 67 6.07 18.53 6.02
CA ARG A 67 6.59 19.21 4.82
C ARG A 67 5.50 19.94 4.02
N LEU A 68 4.22 19.82 4.43
CA LEU A 68 3.09 20.46 3.75
C LEU A 68 2.90 21.89 4.26
N ASP A 69 3.06 22.86 3.35
CA ASP A 69 3.00 24.28 3.68
C ASP A 69 1.55 24.79 3.75
N ASP A 70 0.65 24.26 2.92
CA ASP A 70 -0.74 24.68 2.84
C ASP A 70 -1.65 23.93 3.83
N LEU A 71 -2.69 24.62 4.30
CA LEU A 71 -3.59 24.09 5.33
C LEU A 71 -4.46 22.93 4.81
N GLU A 72 -4.90 23.00 3.56
CA GLU A 72 -5.82 22.02 2.96
C GLU A 72 -5.15 20.64 2.85
N ALA A 73 -3.94 20.58 2.27
CA ALA A 73 -3.15 19.35 2.22
C ALA A 73 -2.81 18.83 3.62
N ARG A 74 -2.52 19.72 4.58
CA ARG A 74 -2.30 19.31 5.98
C ARG A 74 -3.54 18.69 6.60
N GLN A 75 -4.73 19.23 6.38
CA GLN A 75 -5.97 18.67 6.93
C GLN A 75 -6.24 17.28 6.36
N HIS A 76 -6.13 17.12 5.06
CA HIS A 76 -6.28 15.82 4.40
C HIS A 76 -5.27 14.78 4.88
N MET A 77 -3.99 15.15 5.00
CA MET A 77 -2.98 14.22 5.50
C MET A 77 -3.19 13.89 6.99
N LEU A 78 -3.70 14.84 7.79
CA LEU A 78 -4.05 14.58 9.18
C LEU A 78 -5.24 13.62 9.31
N GLU A 79 -6.25 13.74 8.46
CA GLU A 79 -7.40 12.82 8.42
C GLU A 79 -6.95 11.39 8.10
N ASN A 80 -6.12 11.22 7.07
CA ASN A 80 -5.59 9.90 6.72
C ASN A 80 -4.69 9.34 7.85
N LEU A 81 -3.78 10.14 8.43
CA LEU A 81 -2.97 9.74 9.60
C LEU A 81 -3.83 9.29 10.80
N LEU A 82 -4.92 10.02 11.09
CA LEU A 82 -5.84 9.65 12.15
C LEU A 82 -6.62 8.37 11.84
N GLY A 83 -6.93 8.10 10.57
CA GLY A 83 -7.48 6.82 10.14
C GLY A 83 -6.53 5.66 10.42
N GLU A 84 -5.25 5.81 10.05
CA GLU A 84 -4.21 4.80 10.26
C GLU A 84 -3.92 4.51 11.74
N GLU A 85 -3.80 5.56 12.58
CA GLU A 85 -3.49 5.43 14.02
C GLU A 85 -4.72 5.13 14.90
N ASN A 86 -5.89 5.59 14.48
CA ASN A 86 -7.16 5.49 15.19
C ASN A 86 -7.05 5.71 16.73
N PRO A 87 -6.67 6.92 17.18
CA PRO A 87 -6.42 7.18 18.61
C PRO A 87 -7.66 7.05 19.49
N ALA A 88 -8.86 7.10 18.91
CA ALA A 88 -10.12 6.90 19.63
C ALA A 88 -10.35 5.42 19.98
N GLU A 89 -9.81 4.49 19.19
CA GLU A 89 -9.90 3.05 19.40
C GLU A 89 -8.56 2.39 18.99
N PRO A 90 -7.51 2.47 19.84
CA PRO A 90 -6.16 2.04 19.45
C PRO A 90 -6.04 0.58 18.99
N SER A 91 -6.96 -0.30 19.41
CA SER A 91 -7.02 -1.69 18.91
C SER A 91 -7.39 -1.79 17.42
N LYS A 92 -7.84 -0.70 16.80
CA LYS A 92 -8.19 -0.59 15.38
C LYS A 92 -7.15 0.20 14.58
N ARG A 93 -5.97 0.45 15.14
CA ARG A 93 -4.81 0.90 14.36
C ARG A 93 -4.60 -0.06 13.18
N HIS A 94 -4.42 0.46 11.98
CA HIS A 94 -4.43 -0.35 10.76
C HIS A 94 -3.37 -1.47 10.75
N PRO A 95 -2.09 -1.23 11.09
CA PRO A 95 -1.13 -2.32 11.29
C PRO A 95 -1.55 -3.39 12.30
N ASP A 96 -2.26 -3.04 13.38
CA ASP A 96 -2.73 -4.00 14.39
C ASP A 96 -3.90 -4.85 13.86
N LEU A 97 -4.78 -4.27 13.04
CA LEU A 97 -5.80 -5.02 12.30
C LEU A 97 -5.17 -6.06 11.35
N LEU A 98 -4.02 -5.74 10.74
CA LEU A 98 -3.30 -6.70 9.89
C LEU A 98 -2.67 -7.83 10.71
N VAL A 99 -2.18 -7.55 11.93
CA VAL A 99 -1.73 -8.59 12.87
C VAL A 99 -2.91 -9.48 13.29
N LYS A 100 -4.09 -8.91 13.56
CA LYS A 100 -5.32 -9.67 13.85
C LYS A 100 -5.64 -10.65 12.71
N PHE A 101 -5.66 -10.14 11.48
CA PHE A 101 -5.84 -10.95 10.27
C PHE A 101 -4.79 -12.07 10.16
N GLY A 102 -3.52 -11.73 10.42
CA GLY A 102 -2.41 -12.68 10.47
C GLY A 102 -2.64 -13.83 11.44
N LYS A 103 -3.12 -13.54 12.65
CA LYS A 103 -3.46 -14.54 13.66
C LYS A 103 -4.60 -15.45 13.21
N ALA A 104 -5.62 -14.90 12.55
CA ALA A 104 -6.70 -15.70 11.94
C ALA A 104 -6.18 -16.65 10.84
N CYS A 105 -5.08 -16.26 10.16
CA CYS A 105 -4.36 -17.10 9.21
C CYS A 105 -3.41 -18.14 9.87
N GLY A 106 -3.34 -18.19 11.20
CA GLY A 106 -2.53 -19.15 11.97
C GLY A 106 -1.12 -18.69 12.32
N LEU A 107 -0.83 -17.39 12.21
CA LEU A 107 0.48 -16.82 12.54
C LEU A 107 0.52 -16.36 14.00
N LYS A 108 1.72 -16.21 14.55
CA LYS A 108 1.94 -15.72 15.92
C LYS A 108 2.34 -14.26 15.89
N GLU A 109 2.09 -13.55 16.98
CA GLU A 109 2.50 -12.15 17.13
C GLU A 109 4.00 -11.93 16.86
N ASP A 110 4.85 -12.83 17.37
CA ASP A 110 6.29 -12.81 17.13
C ASP A 110 6.68 -12.89 15.65
N ASP A 111 5.84 -13.49 14.79
CA ASP A 111 6.12 -13.54 13.35
C ASP A 111 6.15 -12.12 12.73
N PHE A 112 5.38 -11.19 13.30
CA PHE A 112 5.26 -9.80 12.85
C PHE A 112 6.33 -8.91 13.46
N TYR A 113 6.41 -8.89 14.79
CA TYR A 113 7.24 -7.93 15.52
C TYR A 113 8.70 -8.31 15.62
N ALA A 114 9.03 -9.61 15.60
CA ALA A 114 10.42 -10.10 15.64
C ALA A 114 10.92 -10.58 14.27
N GLY A 115 10.16 -10.33 13.20
CA GLY A 115 10.44 -10.84 11.86
C GLY A 115 11.78 -10.34 11.30
N GLU A 116 12.18 -9.11 11.62
CA GLU A 116 13.44 -8.52 11.18
C GLU A 116 14.62 -9.18 11.88
N GLU A 117 14.59 -9.21 13.22
CA GLU A 117 15.63 -9.78 14.07
C GLU A 117 15.85 -11.26 13.77
N GLN A 118 14.79 -11.96 13.38
CA GLN A 118 14.81 -13.37 13.02
C GLN A 118 15.12 -13.63 11.53
N GLY A 119 15.40 -12.58 10.75
CA GLY A 119 15.78 -12.71 9.34
C GLY A 119 14.67 -13.19 8.40
N ARG A 120 13.40 -13.03 8.78
CA ARG A 120 12.21 -13.51 8.03
C ARG A 120 11.69 -12.49 7.01
N ILE A 121 12.08 -11.23 7.13
CA ILE A 121 11.67 -10.19 6.18
C ILE A 121 12.46 -10.33 4.88
N LEU A 122 11.78 -10.20 3.75
CA LEU A 122 12.41 -10.29 2.44
C LEU A 122 13.17 -8.99 2.10
N PRO A 123 14.27 -9.08 1.33
CA PRO A 123 14.94 -7.88 0.82
C PRO A 123 14.01 -6.97 0.01
N SER A 124 13.09 -7.54 -0.79
CA SER A 124 12.10 -6.78 -1.55
C SER A 124 11.09 -6.05 -0.66
N THR A 125 10.69 -6.66 0.46
CA THR A 125 9.87 -6.02 1.50
C THR A 125 10.60 -4.86 2.17
N ARG A 126 11.88 -5.03 2.52
CA ARG A 126 12.71 -3.94 3.06
C ARG A 126 12.84 -2.79 2.06
N ALA A 127 13.05 -3.11 0.78
CA ALA A 127 13.13 -2.13 -0.29
C ALA A 127 11.82 -1.36 -0.44
N MET A 128 10.67 -2.02 -0.33
CA MET A 128 9.35 -1.38 -0.34
C MET A 128 9.21 -0.38 0.82
N ARG A 129 9.55 -0.78 2.05
CA ARG A 129 9.54 0.13 3.22
C ARG A 129 10.48 1.32 3.03
N ALA A 130 11.70 1.07 2.55
CA ALA A 130 12.71 2.11 2.30
C ALA A 130 12.25 3.11 1.22
N TRP A 131 11.57 2.63 0.18
CA TRP A 131 11.01 3.47 -0.87
C TRP A 131 9.99 4.48 -0.34
N ILE A 132 9.12 4.08 0.61
CA ILE A 132 8.19 5.04 1.21
C ILE A 132 8.91 6.09 2.04
N TRP A 133 9.91 5.69 2.83
CA TRP A 133 10.73 6.65 3.56
C TRP A 133 11.43 7.64 2.61
N GLU A 134 11.91 7.18 1.46
CA GLU A 134 12.49 8.04 0.44
C GLU A 134 11.46 9.03 -0.13
N LEU A 135 10.25 8.56 -0.46
CA LEU A 135 9.15 9.40 -0.95
C LEU A 135 8.83 10.53 0.04
N VAL A 136 8.66 10.21 1.32
CA VAL A 136 8.22 11.19 2.32
C VAL A 136 9.34 12.09 2.83
N ASN A 137 10.62 11.69 2.77
CA ASN A 137 11.75 12.51 3.28
C ASN A 137 12.54 13.24 2.21
N VAL A 138 12.70 12.64 1.03
CA VAL A 138 13.71 13.08 0.05
C VAL A 138 13.05 13.63 -1.22
N ARG A 139 12.01 12.94 -1.71
CA ARG A 139 11.36 13.28 -2.98
C ARG A 139 10.48 14.52 -2.86
N HIS A 140 10.15 15.11 -4.00
CA HIS A 140 9.25 16.27 -4.06
C HIS A 140 7.86 15.89 -3.53
N LEU A 141 7.10 16.86 -3.00
CA LEU A 141 5.77 16.60 -2.42
C LEU A 141 4.81 15.94 -3.40
N ALA A 142 4.82 16.38 -4.67
CA ALA A 142 4.07 15.75 -5.76
C ALA A 142 4.47 14.27 -5.99
N GLU A 143 5.75 13.92 -5.86
CA GLU A 143 6.19 12.52 -5.97
C GLU A 143 5.72 11.71 -4.76
N GLY A 144 5.78 12.27 -3.55
CA GLY A 144 5.31 11.62 -2.32
C GLY A 144 3.83 11.30 -2.34
N ALA A 145 2.98 12.30 -2.62
CA ALA A 145 1.54 12.13 -2.71
C ALA A 145 1.15 11.14 -3.83
N ALA A 146 1.74 11.28 -5.02
CA ALA A 146 1.46 10.38 -6.13
C ALA A 146 1.93 8.95 -5.84
N GLY A 147 3.13 8.82 -5.29
CA GLY A 147 3.78 7.54 -5.05
C GLY A 147 3.13 6.72 -3.93
N ILE A 148 2.38 7.32 -3.01
CA ILE A 148 1.71 6.59 -1.94
C ILE A 148 0.21 6.51 -2.19
N MET A 149 -0.47 7.66 -2.24
CA MET A 149 -1.93 7.72 -2.26
C MET A 149 -2.51 7.32 -3.63
N VAL A 150 -1.95 7.86 -4.71
CA VAL A 150 -2.43 7.51 -6.07
C VAL A 150 -1.97 6.10 -6.46
N ALA A 151 -0.71 5.78 -6.19
CA ALA A 151 -0.09 4.56 -6.67
C ALA A 151 -0.39 3.33 -5.80
N LEU A 152 -0.37 3.42 -4.47
CA LEU A 152 -0.48 2.26 -3.57
C LEU A 152 -1.91 2.12 -3.04
N GLU A 153 -2.42 3.14 -2.34
CA GLU A 153 -3.78 3.14 -1.78
C GLU A 153 -4.82 3.02 -2.88
N GLY A 154 -4.68 3.77 -3.97
CA GLY A 154 -5.64 3.73 -5.07
C GLY A 154 -5.76 2.37 -5.81
N GLN A 155 -4.91 1.38 -5.53
CA GLN A 155 -5.09 0.01 -6.03
C GLN A 155 -6.06 -0.81 -5.15
N LEU A 156 -6.12 -0.50 -3.85
CA LEU A 156 -6.74 -1.34 -2.83
C LEU A 156 -8.26 -1.48 -3.00
N PRO A 157 -9.03 -0.41 -3.34
CA PRO A 157 -10.47 -0.52 -3.54
C PRO A 157 -10.89 -1.50 -4.65
N THR A 158 -10.04 -1.71 -5.66
CA THR A 158 -10.33 -2.65 -6.76
C THR A 158 -9.75 -4.06 -6.54
N LEU A 159 -8.81 -4.18 -5.60
CA LEU A 159 -8.08 -5.41 -5.31
C LEU A 159 -8.70 -6.17 -4.14
N TYR A 160 -8.85 -5.51 -2.99
CA TYR A 160 -9.27 -6.13 -1.74
C TYR A 160 -10.67 -6.75 -1.75
N PRO A 161 -11.68 -6.27 -2.51
CA PRO A 161 -12.95 -6.97 -2.60
C PRO A 161 -12.80 -8.42 -3.10
N LYS A 162 -11.87 -8.66 -4.03
CA LYS A 162 -11.60 -10.01 -4.55
C LYS A 162 -10.95 -10.92 -3.51
N TYR A 163 -10.10 -10.34 -2.65
CA TYR A 163 -9.45 -11.08 -1.56
C TYR A 163 -10.46 -11.44 -0.47
N VAL A 164 -11.30 -10.49 -0.07
CA VAL A 164 -12.38 -10.72 0.91
C VAL A 164 -13.28 -11.86 0.45
N GLU A 165 -13.72 -11.86 -0.81
CA GLU A 165 -14.56 -12.93 -1.35
C GLU A 165 -13.87 -14.31 -1.35
N ALA A 166 -12.56 -14.36 -1.61
CA ALA A 166 -11.79 -15.60 -1.51
C ALA A 166 -11.69 -16.08 -0.04
N MET A 167 -11.38 -15.18 0.88
CA MET A 167 -11.16 -15.50 2.30
C MET A 167 -12.45 -15.88 3.04
N LYS A 168 -13.60 -15.32 2.67
CA LYS A 168 -14.92 -15.78 3.15
C LYS A 168 -15.14 -17.26 2.87
N LYS A 169 -14.77 -17.72 1.66
CA LYS A 169 -14.87 -19.15 1.28
C LYS A 169 -13.87 -20.03 2.04
N MET A 170 -12.81 -19.45 2.60
CA MET A 170 -11.82 -20.11 3.44
C MET A 170 -12.21 -20.11 4.94
N GLY A 171 -13.37 -19.54 5.28
CA GLY A 171 -13.92 -19.54 6.64
C GLY A 171 -13.54 -18.34 7.50
N LEU A 172 -12.90 -17.31 6.95
CA LEU A 172 -12.62 -16.07 7.69
C LEU A 172 -13.89 -15.22 7.82
N THR A 173 -14.01 -14.56 8.97
CA THR A 173 -15.12 -13.65 9.28
C THR A 173 -14.82 -12.22 8.85
N ASP A 174 -15.84 -11.37 8.78
CA ASP A 174 -15.64 -9.94 8.51
C ASP A 174 -14.79 -9.26 9.61
N ASP A 175 -14.84 -9.74 10.86
CA ASP A 175 -13.96 -9.26 11.94
C ASP A 175 -12.49 -9.62 11.67
N ASP A 176 -12.20 -10.84 11.23
CA ASP A 176 -10.83 -11.25 10.85
C ASP A 176 -10.28 -10.39 9.70
N MET A 177 -11.15 -9.90 8.82
CA MET A 177 -10.81 -9.15 7.62
C MET A 177 -10.99 -7.63 7.75
N GLU A 178 -11.16 -7.11 8.96
CA GLU A 178 -11.43 -5.67 9.19
C GLU A 178 -10.41 -4.76 8.50
N PHE A 179 -9.12 -5.13 8.50
CA PHE A 179 -8.07 -4.43 7.75
C PHE A 179 -8.45 -4.19 6.28
N PHE A 180 -9.01 -5.18 5.60
CA PHE A 180 -9.38 -5.05 4.19
C PHE A 180 -10.61 -4.16 4.02
N HIS A 181 -11.59 -4.28 4.92
CA HIS A 181 -12.84 -3.51 4.86
C HIS A 181 -12.60 -2.01 5.02
N VAL A 182 -11.75 -1.61 5.97
CA VAL A 182 -11.44 -0.18 6.18
C VAL A 182 -10.73 0.42 4.97
N HIS A 183 -9.83 -0.32 4.32
CA HIS A 183 -9.11 0.14 3.12
C HIS A 183 -10.00 0.13 1.85
N ILE A 184 -10.97 -0.79 1.73
CA ILE A 184 -11.92 -0.79 0.60
C ILE A 184 -12.73 0.51 0.56
N VAL A 185 -13.11 1.03 1.72
CA VAL A 185 -13.93 2.24 1.84
C VAL A 185 -13.05 3.49 1.88
N GLY A 186 -12.08 3.55 2.79
CA GLY A 186 -11.26 4.73 3.01
C GLY A 186 -10.39 5.11 1.81
N ASP A 187 -9.80 4.13 1.12
CA ASP A 187 -8.81 4.43 0.08
C ASP A 187 -9.43 4.93 -1.23
N VAL A 188 -10.76 4.88 -1.38
CA VAL A 188 -11.43 5.59 -2.49
C VAL A 188 -11.24 7.09 -2.34
N GLU A 189 -11.50 7.61 -1.14
CA GLU A 189 -11.33 9.03 -0.84
C GLU A 189 -9.84 9.41 -0.79
N HIS A 190 -8.99 8.56 -0.21
CA HIS A 190 -7.55 8.84 -0.16
C HIS A 190 -6.91 8.92 -1.56
N ALA A 191 -7.36 8.10 -2.51
CA ALA A 191 -6.87 8.16 -3.89
C ALA A 191 -7.25 9.49 -4.57
N ASP A 192 -8.48 9.96 -4.39
CA ASP A 192 -8.96 11.24 -4.94
C ASP A 192 -8.21 12.41 -4.32
N VAL A 193 -8.06 12.42 -2.99
CA VAL A 193 -7.23 13.39 -2.26
C VAL A 193 -5.78 13.36 -2.75
N GLY A 194 -5.22 12.17 -2.96
CA GLY A 194 -3.88 11.97 -3.50
C GLY A 194 -3.69 12.61 -4.87
N LEU A 195 -4.69 12.52 -5.75
CA LEU A 195 -4.69 13.20 -7.04
C LEU A 195 -4.65 14.73 -6.85
N GLN A 196 -5.49 15.26 -5.96
CA GLN A 196 -5.57 16.70 -5.67
C GLN A 196 -4.26 17.26 -5.12
N ILE A 197 -3.70 16.64 -4.07
CA ILE A 197 -2.41 17.05 -3.49
C ILE A 197 -1.30 16.96 -4.55
N THR A 198 -1.29 15.89 -5.35
CA THR A 198 -0.30 15.74 -6.43
C THR A 198 -0.39 16.87 -7.44
N SER A 199 -1.59 17.22 -7.92
CA SER A 199 -1.80 18.33 -8.86
C SER A 199 -1.39 19.68 -8.27
N HIS A 200 -1.75 19.92 -7.01
CA HIS A 200 -1.39 21.15 -6.29
C HIS A 200 0.13 21.40 -6.29
N TYR A 201 0.92 20.35 -6.04
CA TYR A 201 2.37 20.46 -5.98
C TYR A 201 3.07 20.26 -7.34
N ALA A 202 2.41 19.70 -8.35
CA ALA A 202 3.00 19.43 -9.67
C ALA A 202 2.84 20.61 -10.66
N THR A 203 3.33 21.79 -10.28
CA THR A 203 3.10 23.07 -11.00
C THR A 203 3.93 23.26 -12.27
N THR A 204 4.80 22.31 -12.62
CA THR A 204 5.64 22.36 -13.83
C THR A 204 5.60 21.04 -14.59
N PRO A 205 5.90 21.03 -15.91
CA PRO A 205 5.95 19.80 -16.70
C PRO A 205 6.95 18.77 -16.16
N ASP A 206 8.05 19.24 -15.56
CA ASP A 206 9.06 18.38 -14.91
C ASP A 206 8.48 17.71 -13.65
N LEU A 207 7.81 18.48 -12.80
CA LEU A 207 7.16 17.94 -11.59
C LEU A 207 6.03 16.96 -11.92
N GLN A 208 5.21 17.26 -12.94
CA GLN A 208 4.21 16.30 -13.43
C GLN A 208 4.87 15.02 -13.95
N SER A 209 5.95 15.14 -14.72
CA SER A 209 6.71 13.99 -15.23
C SER A 209 7.28 13.13 -14.09
N LYS A 210 7.82 13.77 -13.04
CA LYS A 210 8.33 13.11 -11.83
C LYS A 210 7.25 12.42 -11.03
N ALA A 211 6.11 13.07 -10.81
CA ALA A 211 4.97 12.46 -10.11
C ALA A 211 4.45 11.21 -10.84
N ILE A 212 4.29 11.28 -12.17
CA ILE A 212 3.90 10.12 -12.99
C ILE A 212 4.95 9.01 -12.91
N ALA A 213 6.24 9.35 -12.91
CA ALA A 213 7.31 8.37 -12.73
C ALA A 213 7.29 7.74 -11.33
N ALA A 214 6.99 8.51 -10.28
CA ALA A 214 6.83 8.02 -8.92
C ALA A 214 5.68 7.01 -8.81
N VAL A 215 4.56 7.25 -9.51
CA VAL A 215 3.46 6.25 -9.58
C VAL A 215 3.97 4.92 -10.15
N ARG A 216 4.66 4.96 -11.30
CA ARG A 216 5.21 3.74 -11.92
C ARG A 216 6.16 3.02 -10.96
N ALA A 217 7.13 3.75 -10.40
CA ALA A 217 8.12 3.22 -9.47
C ALA A 217 7.45 2.58 -8.24
N SER A 218 6.48 3.23 -7.61
CA SER A 218 5.75 2.67 -6.47
C SER A 218 4.99 1.39 -6.82
N THR A 219 4.33 1.35 -7.98
CA THR A 219 3.67 0.12 -8.43
C THR A 219 4.66 -1.01 -8.72
N GLU A 220 5.82 -0.70 -9.29
CA GLU A 220 6.90 -1.66 -9.51
C GLU A 220 7.48 -2.17 -8.18
N MET A 221 7.68 -1.31 -7.19
CA MET A 221 8.17 -1.71 -5.87
C MET A 221 7.20 -2.69 -5.18
N ARG A 222 5.90 -2.40 -5.23
CA ARG A 222 4.85 -3.32 -4.75
C ARG A 222 4.85 -4.63 -5.54
N TRP A 223 5.04 -4.57 -6.85
CA TRP A 223 5.15 -5.77 -7.69
C TRP A 223 6.36 -6.63 -7.29
N ARG A 224 7.53 -6.04 -7.09
CA ARG A 224 8.76 -6.77 -6.69
C ARG A 224 8.67 -7.32 -5.27
N MET A 225 7.95 -6.64 -4.38
CA MET A 225 7.59 -7.22 -3.08
C MET A 225 6.75 -8.48 -3.27
N LEU A 226 5.74 -8.45 -4.15
CA LEU A 226 4.92 -9.62 -4.46
C LEU A 226 5.69 -10.73 -5.19
N ASP A 227 6.66 -10.43 -6.06
CA ASP A 227 7.55 -11.43 -6.67
C ASP A 227 8.27 -12.23 -5.58
N GLY A 228 8.94 -11.54 -4.64
CA GLY A 228 9.68 -12.20 -3.56
C GLY A 228 8.78 -13.02 -2.62
N ILE A 229 7.55 -12.55 -2.36
CA ILE A 229 6.56 -13.30 -1.59
C ILE A 229 6.14 -14.55 -2.37
N PHE A 230 5.83 -14.40 -3.66
CA PHE A 230 5.34 -15.48 -4.50
C PHE A 230 6.37 -16.59 -4.65
N ASP A 231 7.64 -16.24 -4.90
CA ASP A 231 8.74 -17.19 -4.98
C ASP A 231 8.86 -17.98 -3.68
N SER A 232 8.78 -17.30 -2.53
CA SER A 232 8.86 -17.92 -1.20
C SER A 232 7.71 -18.89 -0.89
N VAL A 233 6.50 -18.63 -1.40
CA VAL A 233 5.34 -19.52 -1.20
C VAL A 233 5.23 -20.62 -2.25
N ALA A 234 5.70 -20.37 -3.48
CA ALA A 234 5.69 -21.33 -4.58
C ALA A 234 6.76 -22.42 -4.39
N MET A 235 7.97 -22.06 -3.94
CA MET A 235 9.04 -23.03 -3.69
C MET A 235 8.69 -24.02 -2.58
N LYS A 236 7.87 -23.62 -1.59
CA LYS A 236 7.40 -24.52 -0.52
C LYS A 236 6.44 -25.59 -1.03
N LYS A 237 5.67 -25.31 -2.08
CA LYS A 237 4.77 -26.29 -2.72
C LYS A 237 5.53 -27.38 -3.50
N ALA A 238 6.79 -27.14 -3.88
CA ALA A 238 7.62 -28.10 -4.58
C ALA A 238 8.46 -29.00 -3.64
N ALA A 239 8.48 -28.70 -2.35
CA ALA A 239 9.25 -29.42 -1.32
C ALA A 239 8.39 -30.32 -0.41
N GLU A 240 7.07 -30.33 -0.63
CA GLU A 240 6.07 -31.20 0.00
C GLU A 240 5.65 -32.31 -0.98
#